data_AF-A0A960YQD5-F1
#
_entry.id   AF-A0A960YQD5-F1
#
_cell.length_a   1.000
_cell.length_b   1.000
_cell.length_c   1.000
_cell.angle_alpha   90.00
_cell.angle_beta   90.00
_cell.angle_gamma   90.00
#
_symmetry.space_group_name_H-M   'P 1'
#
loop_
_entity.id
_entity.type
_entity.pdbx_description
1 polymer ?
#
loop_
_entity_poly.entity_id
_entity_poly.type
_entity_poly.pdbx_seq_one_letter_code
_entity_poly.pdbx_strand_id
1 'polypeptide(L)'
;MAPSKPSHFSLWLRRLWRFRPSLYSVALTAFLTAGMLHCNAEPNKTDVQRVKEEFLFLRFQSRIQPRFQGLSDGQLFRLACKNNNVQCDPVVDELKKNDPEFYGVLSKELK
;
A
#
# COMPACT_ATOMS: atom_id res chain seq x y z
N MET A 1 -9.66 63.15 -29.76
CA MET A 1 -8.91 62.27 -28.85
C MET A 1 -9.89 61.60 -27.89
N ALA A 2 -10.11 60.29 -28.03
CA ALA A 2 -11.02 59.52 -27.18
C ALA A 2 -10.24 58.83 -26.04
N PRO A 3 -10.82 58.69 -24.83
CA PRO A 3 -10.16 58.06 -23.70
C PRO A 3 -10.10 56.54 -23.85
N SER A 4 -8.92 55.96 -23.62
CA SER A 4 -8.67 54.52 -23.58
C SER A 4 -9.33 53.89 -22.35
N LYS A 5 -10.26 52.94 -22.56
CA LYS A 5 -10.92 52.14 -21.50
C LYS A 5 -9.90 51.24 -20.77
N PRO A 6 -10.02 51.04 -19.45
CA PRO A 6 -9.15 50.14 -18.71
C PRO A 6 -9.51 48.67 -18.99
N SER A 7 -8.48 47.84 -19.18
CA SER A 7 -8.55 46.41 -19.48
C SER A 7 -9.11 45.58 -18.34
N HIS A 8 -10.09 44.72 -18.64
CA HIS A 8 -10.78 43.79 -17.74
C HIS A 8 -9.87 42.83 -16.93
N PHE A 9 -8.61 42.69 -17.36
CA PHE A 9 -7.61 41.80 -16.74
C PHE A 9 -7.14 42.26 -15.35
N SER A 10 -7.08 43.57 -15.09
CA SER A 10 -6.58 44.11 -13.82
C SER A 10 -7.55 43.96 -12.65
N LEU A 11 -8.82 43.65 -12.92
CA LEU A 11 -9.86 43.41 -11.91
C LEU A 11 -9.85 41.98 -11.35
N TRP A 12 -9.37 41.01 -12.13
CA TRP A 12 -9.30 39.61 -11.70
C TRP A 12 -8.12 39.33 -10.75
N LEU A 13 -6.96 39.92 -11.01
CA LEU A 13 -5.76 39.71 -10.17
C LEU A 13 -5.89 40.29 -8.75
N ARG A 14 -6.71 41.32 -8.54
CA ARG A 14 -6.95 41.89 -7.21
C ARG A 14 -7.92 41.08 -6.35
N ARG A 15 -8.65 40.12 -6.93
CA ARG A 15 -9.63 39.30 -6.20
C ARG A 15 -9.03 38.04 -5.56
N LEU A 16 -7.86 37.62 -6.03
CA LEU A 16 -7.17 36.42 -5.52
C LEU A 16 -6.32 36.69 -4.26
N TRP A 17 -5.98 37.94 -3.97
CA TRP A 17 -5.15 38.32 -2.81
C TRP A 17 -5.94 38.53 -1.50
N ARG A 18 -7.27 38.37 -1.53
CA ARG A 18 -8.14 38.58 -0.35
C ARG A 18 -8.51 37.30 0.39
N PHE A 19 -7.97 36.16 -0.04
CA PHE A 19 -7.96 34.95 0.77
C PHE A 19 -6.68 34.97 1.61
N ARG A 20 -6.72 35.65 2.76
CA ARG A 20 -5.88 35.28 3.89
C ARG A 20 -6.52 34.00 4.44
N PRO A 21 -6.03 32.78 4.11
CA PRO A 21 -6.51 31.61 4.83
C PRO A 21 -6.26 31.90 6.31
N SER A 22 -7.33 31.86 7.11
CA SER A 22 -7.20 31.97 8.55
C SER A 22 -6.20 30.89 8.98
N LEU A 23 -5.24 31.23 9.85
CA LEU A 23 -4.26 30.27 10.38
C LEU A 23 -4.95 28.99 10.90
N TYR A 24 -6.20 29.12 11.37
CA TYR A 24 -7.08 28.01 11.74
C TYR A 24 -7.42 27.05 10.58
N SER A 25 -7.69 27.55 9.38
CA SER A 25 -8.05 26.71 8.22
C SER A 25 -6.86 25.90 7.71
N VAL A 26 -5.65 26.45 7.77
CA VAL A 26 -4.41 25.72 7.41
C VAL A 26 -4.07 24.68 8.49
N ALA A 27 -4.22 25.04 9.77
CA ALA A 27 -4.00 24.10 10.87
C ALA A 27 -4.99 22.92 10.85
N LEU A 28 -6.27 23.18 10.55
CA LEU A 28 -7.31 22.14 10.50
C LEU A 28 -7.07 21.14 9.36
N THR A 29 -6.68 21.64 8.18
CA THR A 29 -6.37 20.78 7.03
C THR A 29 -5.10 19.95 7.23
N ALA A 30 -4.06 20.53 7.84
CA ALA A 30 -2.84 19.80 8.20
C ALA A 30 -3.10 18.67 9.22
N PHE A 31 -3.97 18.91 10.20
CA PHE A 31 -4.34 17.92 11.22
C PHE A 31 -5.16 16.76 10.62
N LEU A 32 -6.05 17.05 9.66
CA LEU A 32 -6.86 16.03 8.97
C LEU A 32 -6.03 15.16 8.03
N THR A 33 -4.99 15.70 7.38
CA THR A 33 -4.10 14.92 6.49
C THR A 33 -3.10 14.05 7.25
N ALA A 34 -2.75 14.41 8.49
CA ALA A 34 -1.80 13.64 9.30
C ALA A 34 -2.38 12.32 9.85
N GLY A 35 -3.72 12.24 10.00
CA GLY A 35 -4.40 11.05 10.54
C GLY A 35 -4.63 9.91 9.54
N MET A 36 -4.29 10.08 8.25
CA MET A 36 -4.50 9.05 7.21
C MET A 36 -3.25 8.25 6.86
N LEU A 37 -2.16 8.44 7.60
CA LEU A 37 -0.95 7.64 7.45
C LEU A 37 -1.06 6.42 8.38
N HIS A 38 -1.35 5.24 7.82
CA HIS A 38 -1.24 3.91 8.42
C HIS A 38 -2.49 3.30 9.10
N CYS A 39 -3.61 3.23 8.38
CA CYS A 39 -4.56 2.14 8.61
C CYS A 39 -4.06 0.86 7.92
N ASN A 40 -2.96 0.27 8.38
CA ASN A 40 -2.61 -1.10 8.00
C ASN A 40 -3.25 -2.03 9.01
N ALA A 41 -4.37 -2.64 8.63
CA ALA A 41 -4.99 -3.68 9.44
C ALA A 41 -3.97 -4.83 9.62
N GLU A 42 -3.73 -5.21 10.87
CA GLU A 42 -2.87 -6.33 11.21
C GLU A 42 -3.43 -7.61 10.57
N PRO A 43 -2.60 -8.44 9.92
CA PRO A 43 -3.09 -9.64 9.24
C PRO A 43 -3.75 -10.59 10.24
N ASN A 44 -4.97 -11.02 9.94
CA ASN A 44 -5.69 -11.94 10.80
C ASN A 44 -5.16 -13.38 10.58
N LYS A 45 -5.39 -14.29 11.51
CA LYS A 45 -5.03 -15.72 11.38
C LYS A 45 -5.59 -16.34 10.09
N THR A 46 -6.78 -15.90 9.67
CA THR A 46 -7.40 -16.29 8.41
C THR A 46 -6.55 -15.89 7.20
N ASP A 47 -5.90 -14.74 7.24
CA ASP A 47 -5.07 -14.24 6.13
C ASP A 47 -3.77 -15.03 6.02
N VAL A 48 -3.16 -15.39 7.16
CA VAL A 48 -1.99 -16.28 7.21
C VAL A 48 -2.33 -17.63 6.57
N GLN A 49 -3.48 -18.20 6.91
CA GLN A 49 -3.92 -19.47 6.34
C GLN A 49 -4.17 -19.38 4.84
N ARG A 50 -4.83 -18.32 4.35
CA ARG A 50 -5.05 -18.09 2.92
C ARG A 50 -3.75 -17.96 2.14
N VAL A 51 -2.78 -17.20 2.68
CA VAL A 51 -1.46 -17.08 2.06
C VAL A 51 -0.74 -18.43 2.02
N LYS A 52 -0.85 -19.23 3.08
CA LYS A 52 -0.26 -20.58 3.12
C LYS A 52 -0.85 -21.50 2.06
N GLU A 53 -2.17 -21.53 1.94
CA GLU A 53 -2.87 -22.34 0.95
C GLU A 53 -2.55 -21.90 -0.48
N GLU A 54 -2.58 -20.59 -0.74
CA GLU A 54 -2.22 -20.01 -2.04
C GLU A 54 -0.76 -20.30 -2.40
N PHE A 55 0.16 -20.19 -1.43
CA PHE A 55 1.56 -20.54 -1.64
C PHE A 55 1.72 -22.01 -2.02
N LEU A 56 1.08 -22.93 -1.29
CA LEU A 56 1.15 -24.36 -1.60
C LEU A 56 0.58 -24.67 -2.98
N PHE A 57 -0.51 -24.00 -3.35
CA PHE A 57 -1.10 -24.09 -4.66
C PHE A 57 -0.15 -23.59 -5.76
N LEU A 58 0.44 -22.40 -5.60
CA LEU A 58 1.43 -21.84 -6.52
C LEU A 58 2.68 -22.72 -6.63
N ARG A 59 3.13 -23.31 -5.51
CA ARG A 59 4.24 -24.27 -5.49
C ARG A 59 3.92 -25.51 -6.31
N PHE A 60 2.72 -26.07 -6.18
CA PHE A 60 2.29 -27.19 -7.01
C PHE A 60 2.21 -26.78 -8.49
N GLN A 61 1.62 -25.62 -8.77
CA GLN A 61 1.51 -25.08 -10.13
C GLN A 61 2.87 -24.79 -10.77
N SER A 62 3.88 -24.39 -10.00
CA SER A 62 5.24 -24.14 -10.50
C SER A 62 5.87 -25.34 -11.21
N ARG A 63 5.37 -26.56 -10.96
CA ARG A 63 5.83 -27.76 -11.66
C ARG A 63 5.23 -27.92 -13.05
N ILE A 64 4.06 -27.33 -13.29
CA ILE A 64 3.24 -27.59 -14.48
C ILE A 64 3.11 -26.34 -15.35
N GLN A 65 2.95 -25.17 -14.73
CA GLN A 65 2.74 -23.90 -15.42
C GLN A 65 4.06 -23.17 -15.68
N PRO A 66 4.40 -22.89 -16.96
CA PRO A 66 5.67 -22.23 -17.31
C PRO A 66 5.85 -20.86 -16.67
N ARG A 67 4.75 -20.15 -16.38
CA ARG A 67 4.79 -18.83 -15.75
C ARG A 67 5.40 -18.83 -14.34
N PHE A 68 5.26 -19.96 -13.63
CA PHE A 68 5.74 -20.11 -12.26
C PHE A 68 6.97 -21.02 -12.18
N GLN A 69 7.33 -21.68 -13.29
CA GLN A 69 8.56 -22.48 -13.38
C GLN A 69 9.78 -21.58 -13.17
N GLY A 70 10.70 -22.04 -12.32
CA GLY A 70 11.94 -21.32 -12.01
C GLY A 70 11.80 -20.23 -10.95
N LEU A 71 10.59 -19.96 -10.43
CA LEU A 71 10.44 -19.12 -9.25
C LEU A 71 10.87 -19.90 -7.99
N SER A 72 11.63 -19.22 -7.13
CA SER A 72 11.98 -19.75 -5.80
C SER A 72 10.75 -19.81 -4.89
N ASP A 73 10.81 -20.64 -3.85
CA ASP A 73 9.74 -20.74 -2.85
C ASP A 73 9.49 -19.36 -2.20
N GLY A 74 10.54 -18.56 -1.95
CA GLY A 74 10.39 -17.19 -1.43
C GLY A 74 9.64 -16.26 -2.38
N GLN A 75 9.89 -16.36 -3.69
CA GLN A 75 9.16 -15.57 -4.70
C GLN A 75 7.71 -16.00 -4.82
N LEU A 76 7.44 -17.31 -4.80
CA LEU A 76 6.07 -17.85 -4.81
C LEU A 76 5.30 -17.43 -3.57
N PHE A 77 5.96 -17.38 -2.41
CA PHE A 77 5.35 -16.90 -1.17
C PHE A 77 5.02 -15.40 -1.23
N ARG A 78 5.94 -14.57 -1.74
CA ARG A 78 5.67 -13.14 -1.97
C ARG A 78 4.52 -12.92 -2.96
N LEU A 79 4.42 -13.77 -3.98
CA LEU A 79 3.31 -13.77 -4.92
C LEU A 79 1.99 -14.14 -4.22
N ALA A 80 1.99 -15.12 -3.32
CA ALA A 80 0.82 -15.50 -2.53
C ALA A 80 0.32 -14.35 -1.64
N CYS A 81 1.21 -13.61 -0.96
CA CYS A 81 0.81 -12.41 -0.20
C CYS A 81 0.17 -11.36 -1.12
N LYS A 82 0.79 -11.12 -2.28
CA LYS A 82 0.30 -10.14 -3.27
C LYS A 82 -1.07 -10.51 -3.81
N ASN A 83 -1.29 -11.79 -4.16
CA ASN A 83 -2.57 -12.28 -4.64
C ASN A 83 -3.69 -12.13 -3.59
N ASN A 84 -3.34 -12.22 -2.31
CA ASN A 84 -4.27 -12.05 -1.19
C ASN A 84 -4.39 -10.60 -0.70
N ASN A 85 -3.70 -9.63 -1.32
CA ASN A 85 -3.66 -8.22 -0.93
C ASN A 85 -3.23 -8.00 0.54
N VAL A 86 -2.28 -8.79 1.03
CA VAL A 86 -1.74 -8.68 2.38
C VAL A 86 -0.25 -8.36 2.38
N GLN A 87 0.21 -7.69 3.44
CA GLN A 87 1.64 -7.43 3.62
C GLN A 87 2.35 -8.72 4.05
N CYS A 88 3.44 -9.08 3.35
CA CYS A 88 4.15 -10.33 3.67
C CYS A 88 4.83 -10.30 5.03
N ASP A 89 5.51 -9.21 5.40
CA ASP A 89 6.31 -9.16 6.63
C ASP A 89 5.50 -9.51 7.89
N PRO A 90 4.33 -8.90 8.15
CA PRO A 90 3.54 -9.28 9.31
C PRO A 90 2.92 -10.69 9.18
N VAL A 91 2.69 -11.19 7.97
CA VAL A 91 2.28 -12.59 7.75
C VAL A 91 3.42 -13.54 8.13
N VAL A 92 4.67 -13.21 7.82
CA VAL A 92 5.85 -14.00 8.19
C VAL A 92 6.03 -14.03 9.70
N ASP A 93 5.87 -12.88 10.37
CA ASP A 93 5.93 -12.79 11.83
C ASP A 93 4.86 -13.64 12.50
N GLU A 94 3.65 -13.63 11.96
CA GLU A 94 2.53 -14.39 12.49
C GLU A 94 2.64 -15.90 12.16
N LEU A 95 3.22 -16.24 11.01
CA LEU A 95 3.56 -17.61 10.63
C LEU A 95 4.62 -18.20 11.57
N LYS A 96 5.62 -17.41 11.96
CA LYS A 96 6.66 -17.82 12.92
C LYS A 96 6.07 -18.17 14.30
N LYS A 97 5.00 -17.49 14.72
CA LYS A 97 4.31 -17.75 16.00
C LYS A 97 3.36 -18.96 15.93
N ASN A 98 2.57 -19.07 14.86
CA ASN A 98 1.48 -20.05 14.77
C ASN A 98 1.89 -21.38 14.10
N ASP A 99 2.88 -21.37 13.20
CA ASP A 99 3.34 -22.55 12.45
C ASP A 99 4.88 -22.51 12.24
N PRO A 100 5.66 -22.70 13.32
CA PRO A 100 7.12 -22.56 13.29
C PRO A 100 7.80 -23.62 12.42
N GLU A 101 7.20 -24.80 12.25
CA GLU A 101 7.72 -25.86 11.40
C GLU A 101 7.69 -25.43 9.93
N PHE A 102 6.54 -24.93 9.47
CA PHE A 102 6.41 -24.42 8.11
C PHE A 102 7.31 -23.20 7.87
N TYR A 103 7.37 -22.26 8.84
CA TYR A 103 8.31 -21.14 8.78
C TYR A 103 9.77 -21.60 8.69
N GLY A 104 10.16 -22.66 9.41
CA GLY A 104 11.53 -23.20 9.37
C GLY A 104 11.95 -23.64 7.97
N VAL A 105 11.04 -24.22 7.20
CA VAL A 105 11.27 -24.60 5.79
C VAL A 105 11.40 -23.35 4.91
N LEU A 106 10.50 -22.38 5.07
CA LEU A 106 10.41 -21.20 4.22
C LEU A 106 11.48 -20.14 4.52
N SER A 107 11.93 -20.04 5.77
CA SER A 107 12.86 -19.00 6.27
C SER A 107 14.22 -18.96 5.56
N LYS A 108 14.61 -20.09 4.95
CA LYS A 108 15.86 -20.19 4.16
C LYS A 108 15.77 -19.40 2.85
N GLU A 109 14.56 -19.21 2.35
CA GLU A 109 14.23 -18.62 1.04
C GLU A 109 13.74 -17.16 1.16
N LEU A 110 13.48 -16.69 2.39
CA LEU A 110 12.99 -15.33 2.68
C LEU A 110 14.11 -14.32 2.94
N LYS A 111 15.38 -14.73 2.84
CA LYS A 111 16.56 -13.89 3.09
C LYS A 111 16.84 -12.90 1.97
#